data_AF-A0A2H6EQE5-F1
#
_entry.id   AF-A0A2H6EQE5-F1
#
_cell.length_a   1.000
_cell.length_b   1.000
_cell.length_c   1.000
_cell.angle_alpha   90.00
_cell.angle_beta   90.00
_cell.angle_gamma   90.00
#
_symmetry.space_group_name_H-M   'P 1'
#
loop_
_entity.id
_entity.type
_entity.pdbx_description
1 polymer ?
#
loop_
_entity_poly.entity_id
_entity_poly.type
_entity_poly.pdbx_seq_one_letter_code
_entity_poly.pdbx_strand_id
1 'polypeptide(L)'
;MGVSNDSENLYLSLSTADKGNIIKMLHMGFTIWLEPGNEKGETIGIQYPIKEKGAMPNKIVESNRNSFGSKKFEKMVAKIKINNSEYLLINDDNFPLGAYSLAEKNGVKIGLGYKAGKLIYEIKIPKKGDKYFPINLTSIENGIITLKFTSIKPNRSITNRAASSSRRDGIGGRTGGMQRGRGRRPNGMPRSGNSNFTSPIDFEIKVTFTE
;
A
#
# COMPACT_ATOMS: atom_id res chain seq x y z
N MET A 1 14.47 -1.33 10.18
CA MET A 1 14.57 -0.30 9.13
C MET A 1 15.96 0.31 9.26
N GLY A 2 16.60 0.64 8.15
CA GLY A 2 17.87 1.34 8.09
C GLY A 2 17.73 2.62 7.27
N VAL A 3 18.44 3.65 7.70
CA VAL A 3 18.56 4.94 7.01
C VAL A 3 20.02 5.30 6.99
N SER A 4 20.50 5.76 5.84
CA SER A 4 21.84 6.33 5.70
C SER A 4 21.85 7.38 4.60
N ASN A 5 22.87 8.22 4.56
CA ASN A 5 23.04 9.19 3.48
C ASN A 5 24.52 9.37 3.17
N ASP A 6 24.80 9.82 1.95
CA ASP A 6 26.10 10.36 1.54
C ASP A 6 25.94 11.83 1.13
N SER A 7 26.94 12.43 0.47
CA SER A 7 26.88 13.82 -0.01
C SER A 7 25.83 14.03 -1.10
N GLU A 8 25.44 12.98 -1.83
CA GLU A 8 24.58 13.08 -3.00
C GLU A 8 23.17 12.53 -2.78
N ASN A 9 23.00 11.56 -1.89
CA ASN A 9 21.83 10.69 -1.83
C ASN A 9 21.42 10.34 -0.40
N LEU A 10 20.12 10.09 -0.23
CA LEU A 10 19.50 9.44 0.91
C LEU A 10 19.18 7.98 0.53
N TYR A 11 19.46 7.06 1.44
CA TYR A 11 19.21 5.63 1.30
C TYR A 11 18.30 5.16 2.42
N LEU A 12 17.25 4.42 2.06
CA LEU A 12 16.32 3.81 3.01
C LEU A 12 16.21 2.33 2.72
N SER A 13 16.20 1.52 3.78
CA SER A 13 15.92 0.09 3.72
C SER A 13 14.87 -0.27 4.77
N LEU A 14 13.73 -0.77 4.30
CA LEU A 14 12.65 -1.29 5.14
C LEU A 14 12.54 -2.79 4.91
N SER A 15 12.48 -3.56 6.00
CA SER A 15 12.14 -4.98 5.91
C SER A 15 11.07 -5.36 6.93
N THR A 16 10.21 -6.30 6.54
CA THR A 16 9.15 -6.80 7.39
C THR A 16 8.91 -8.28 7.14
N ALA A 17 8.71 -9.04 8.22
CA ALA A 17 8.20 -10.42 8.18
C ALA A 17 6.68 -10.48 8.43
N ASP A 18 6.05 -9.36 8.78
CA ASP A 18 4.62 -9.31 9.08
C ASP A 18 3.82 -9.49 7.80
N LYS A 19 3.07 -10.60 7.72
CA LYS A 19 2.31 -10.96 6.51
C LYS A 19 1.24 -9.93 6.17
N GLY A 20 0.65 -9.26 7.16
CA GLY A 20 -0.34 -8.22 6.95
C GLY A 20 0.27 -7.02 6.24
N ASN A 21 1.39 -6.52 6.73
CA ASN A 21 2.13 -5.40 6.15
C ASN A 21 2.67 -5.74 4.77
N ILE A 22 3.18 -6.97 4.55
CA ILE A 22 3.58 -7.42 3.21
C ILE A 22 2.41 -7.32 2.24
N ILE A 23 1.23 -7.84 2.60
CA ILE A 23 0.06 -7.80 1.73
C ILE A 23 -0.39 -6.35 1.48
N LYS A 24 -0.37 -5.49 2.50
CA LYS A 24 -0.70 -4.06 2.35
C LYS A 24 0.25 -3.38 1.37
N MET A 25 1.56 -3.48 1.57
CA MET A 25 2.56 -2.86 0.69
C MET A 25 2.42 -3.33 -0.76
N LEU A 26 2.22 -4.63 -0.97
CA LEU A 26 2.19 -5.22 -2.31
C LEU A 26 0.86 -4.97 -3.05
N HIS A 27 -0.29 -4.99 -2.37
CA HIS A 27 -1.59 -4.84 -3.03
C HIS A 27 -2.19 -3.43 -2.94
N MET A 28 -1.98 -2.75 -1.83
CA MET A 28 -2.57 -1.44 -1.58
C MET A 28 -1.64 -0.30 -1.99
N GLY A 29 -0.40 -0.64 -2.33
CA GLY A 29 0.67 0.32 -2.57
C GLY A 29 1.31 0.80 -1.28
N PHE A 30 2.40 1.52 -1.45
CA PHE A 30 3.20 2.03 -0.35
C PHE A 30 3.79 3.38 -0.73
N THR A 31 3.70 4.36 0.17
CA THR A 31 4.18 5.72 -0.05
C THR A 31 5.18 6.10 1.04
N ILE A 32 6.30 6.68 0.61
CA ILE A 32 7.26 7.36 1.48
C ILE A 32 7.09 8.86 1.25
N TRP A 33 6.63 9.56 2.27
CA TRP A 33 6.48 11.01 2.29
C TRP A 33 7.76 11.65 2.80
N LEU A 34 8.21 12.66 2.06
CA LEU A 34 9.36 13.49 2.36
C LEU A 34 8.83 14.83 2.86
N GLU A 35 8.90 15.03 4.17
CA GLU A 35 8.37 16.22 4.85
C GLU A 35 9.56 17.08 5.33
N PRO A 36 9.92 18.16 4.61
CA PRO A 36 11.11 18.99 4.90
C PRO A 36 11.02 19.81 6.19
N GLY A 37 9.98 19.68 7.01
CA GLY A 37 9.90 20.23 8.37
C GLY A 37 9.82 21.76 8.49
N ASN A 38 9.93 22.50 7.39
CA ASN A 38 9.79 23.95 7.33
C ASN A 38 8.40 24.37 6.79
N GLU A 39 7.88 25.50 7.25
CA GLU A 39 6.51 25.99 6.91
C GLU A 39 6.28 26.23 5.41
N LYS A 40 7.36 26.33 4.62
CA LYS A 40 7.32 26.59 3.18
C LYS A 40 7.66 25.37 2.32
N GLY A 41 8.06 24.25 2.92
CA GLY A 41 8.52 23.11 2.16
C GLY A 41 7.36 22.25 1.69
N GLU A 42 7.32 22.01 0.38
CA GLU A 42 6.34 21.11 -0.22
C GLU A 42 6.65 19.67 0.20
N THR A 43 5.63 19.00 0.74
CA THR A 43 5.73 17.57 1.03
C THR A 43 5.43 16.79 -0.24
N ILE A 44 6.27 15.80 -0.51
CA ILE A 44 6.10 14.93 -1.69
C ILE A 44 6.15 13.48 -1.25
N GLY A 45 5.21 12.70 -1.77
CA GLY A 45 5.19 11.25 -1.65
C GLY A 45 5.85 10.57 -2.84
N ILE A 46 6.72 9.61 -2.57
CA ILE A 46 7.18 8.62 -3.55
C ILE A 46 6.35 7.36 -3.34
N GLN A 47 5.49 7.03 -4.32
CA GLN A 47 4.62 5.86 -4.24
C GLN A 47 5.14 4.73 -5.11
N TYR A 48 5.52 3.64 -4.45
CA TYR A 48 5.85 2.37 -5.07
C TYR A 48 5.73 1.23 -4.04
N PRO A 49 5.12 0.07 -4.36
CA PRO A 49 4.35 -0.19 -5.57
C PRO A 49 3.14 0.74 -5.72
N ILE A 50 2.72 0.97 -6.96
CA ILE A 50 1.49 1.70 -7.25
C ILE A 50 0.32 0.74 -7.03
N LYS A 51 -0.75 1.23 -6.42
CA LYS A 51 -1.95 0.43 -6.16
C LYS A 51 -2.50 -0.17 -7.47
N GLU A 52 -2.66 -1.50 -7.53
CA GLU A 52 -3.38 -2.15 -8.63
C GLU A 52 -4.86 -1.68 -8.65
N LYS A 53 -5.31 -1.10 -9.77
CA LYS A 53 -6.74 -0.79 -9.98
C LYS A 53 -7.55 -2.10 -9.94
N GLY A 54 -8.56 -2.16 -9.07
CA GLY A 54 -9.43 -3.33 -8.94
C GLY A 54 -8.97 -4.40 -7.94
N ALA A 55 -7.82 -4.22 -7.27
CA ALA A 55 -7.43 -5.06 -6.14
C ALA A 55 -8.38 -4.84 -4.96
N MET A 56 -9.42 -5.67 -4.84
CA MET A 56 -10.32 -5.63 -3.68
C MET A 56 -9.64 -6.29 -2.47
N PRO A 57 -9.46 -5.56 -1.35
CA PRO A 57 -8.89 -6.13 -0.12
C PRO A 57 -9.72 -7.32 0.40
N ASN A 58 -11.04 -7.25 0.24
CA ASN A 58 -11.96 -8.19 0.89
C ASN A 58 -11.95 -9.61 0.31
N LYS A 59 -11.70 -9.79 -1.00
CA LYS A 59 -11.59 -11.14 -1.61
C LYS A 59 -10.29 -11.85 -1.24
N ILE A 60 -9.24 -11.08 -1.01
CA ILE A 60 -7.95 -11.58 -0.55
C ILE A 60 -8.14 -12.07 0.90
N VAL A 61 -8.70 -11.25 1.80
CA VAL A 61 -8.84 -11.57 3.24
C VAL A 61 -9.66 -12.83 3.56
N GLU A 62 -10.70 -13.17 2.80
CA GLU A 62 -11.53 -14.37 3.10
C GLU A 62 -10.87 -15.70 2.71
N SER A 63 -10.02 -15.71 1.67
CA SER A 63 -9.29 -16.92 1.24
C SER A 63 -7.94 -17.11 1.97
N ASN A 64 -7.62 -16.20 2.90
CA ASN A 64 -6.30 -16.00 3.48
C ASN A 64 -6.04 -16.64 4.85
N ARG A 65 -7.01 -17.33 5.45
CA ARG A 65 -6.84 -17.85 6.81
C ARG A 65 -5.79 -18.96 6.92
N ASN A 66 -5.51 -19.73 5.86
CA ASN A 66 -4.75 -20.98 6.01
C ASN A 66 -3.49 -21.19 5.15
N SER A 67 -3.09 -20.33 4.19
CA SER A 67 -1.81 -20.58 3.48
C SER A 67 -1.26 -19.41 2.66
N PHE A 68 -0.50 -18.51 3.28
CA PHE A 68 0.58 -17.83 2.57
C PHE A 68 1.90 -18.45 3.00
N GLY A 69 2.38 -19.36 2.15
CA GLY A 69 3.78 -19.78 2.16
C GLY A 69 4.67 -18.74 1.46
N SER A 70 5.97 -18.80 1.74
CA SER A 70 7.02 -17.94 1.16
C SER A 70 6.92 -17.82 -0.37
N LYS A 71 6.71 -18.95 -1.07
CA LYS A 71 6.57 -19.01 -2.53
C LYS A 71 5.47 -18.10 -3.09
N LYS A 72 4.39 -17.84 -2.34
CA LYS A 72 3.30 -16.96 -2.79
C LYS A 72 3.72 -15.50 -2.78
N PHE A 73 4.48 -15.07 -1.77
CA PHE A 73 5.01 -13.71 -1.70
C PHE A 73 6.11 -13.47 -2.73
N GLU A 74 6.98 -14.45 -2.98
CA GLU A 74 7.97 -14.38 -4.06
C GLU A 74 7.30 -14.13 -5.41
N LYS A 75 6.25 -14.91 -5.73
CA LYS A 75 5.46 -14.72 -6.95
C LYS A 75 4.79 -13.35 -7.01
N MET A 76 4.28 -12.86 -5.89
CA MET A 76 3.64 -11.54 -5.82
C MET A 76 4.63 -10.41 -6.10
N VAL A 77 5.82 -10.46 -5.48
CA VAL A 77 6.90 -9.50 -5.75
C VAL A 77 7.34 -9.58 -7.21
N ALA A 78 7.52 -10.78 -7.76
CA ALA A 78 7.88 -10.96 -9.17
C ALA A 78 6.81 -10.35 -10.11
N LYS A 79 5.53 -10.59 -9.83
CA LYS A 79 4.41 -10.00 -10.59
C LYS A 79 4.43 -8.48 -10.53
N ILE A 80 4.65 -7.89 -9.35
CA ILE A 80 4.71 -6.44 -9.17
C ILE A 80 5.88 -5.85 -9.96
N LYS A 81 7.07 -6.46 -9.93
CA LYS A 81 8.20 -5.99 -10.74
C LYS A 81 7.92 -5.96 -12.24
N ILE A 82 7.12 -6.91 -12.73
CA ILE A 82 6.73 -6.98 -14.15
C ILE A 82 5.66 -5.92 -14.46
N ASN A 83 4.68 -5.75 -13.58
CA ASN A 83 3.49 -4.93 -13.83
C ASN A 83 3.62 -3.46 -13.38
N ASN A 84 4.58 -3.15 -12.52
CA ASN A 84 4.85 -1.81 -11.99
C ASN A 84 6.30 -1.49 -12.33
N SER A 85 6.49 -1.06 -13.57
CA SER A 85 7.75 -0.52 -14.08
C SER A 85 7.96 0.94 -13.72
N GLU A 86 7.01 1.57 -13.01
CA GLU A 86 7.01 2.99 -12.69
C GLU A 86 6.73 3.22 -11.20
N TYR A 87 7.15 4.38 -10.71
CA TYR A 87 6.73 4.96 -9.44
C TYR A 87 6.03 6.30 -9.67
N LEU A 88 5.20 6.73 -8.72
CA LEU A 88 4.55 8.05 -8.78
C LEU A 88 5.22 9.02 -7.82
N LEU A 89 5.38 10.27 -8.26
CA LEU A 89 5.49 11.40 -7.35
C LEU A 89 4.10 11.98 -7.12
N ILE A 90 3.73 12.18 -5.86
CA ILE A 90 2.44 12.73 -5.47
C ILE A 90 2.63 13.88 -4.48
N ASN A 91 1.71 14.84 -4.47
CA ASN A 91 1.65 15.86 -3.42
C ASN A 91 0.76 15.40 -2.24
N ASP A 92 0.56 16.28 -1.26
CA ASP A 92 -0.22 16.02 -0.04
C ASP A 92 -1.69 15.65 -0.30
N ASP A 93 -2.26 16.12 -1.40
CA ASP A 93 -3.61 15.77 -1.83
C ASP A 93 -3.67 14.38 -2.51
N ASN A 94 -2.55 13.65 -2.54
CA ASN A 94 -2.34 12.44 -3.34
C ASN A 94 -2.50 12.67 -4.85
N PHE A 95 -2.36 13.92 -5.31
CA PHE A 95 -2.40 14.26 -6.73
C PHE A 95 -1.09 13.83 -7.40
N PRO A 96 -1.13 13.07 -8.51
CA PRO A 96 0.08 12.65 -9.21
C PRO A 96 0.74 13.85 -9.91
N LEU A 97 1.93 14.20 -9.44
CA LEU A 97 2.81 15.19 -10.07
C LEU A 97 3.53 14.62 -11.29
N GLY A 98 3.78 13.31 -11.29
CA GLY A 98 4.40 12.60 -12.41
C GLY A 98 4.49 11.10 -12.17
N ALA A 99 4.61 10.36 -13.27
CA ALA A 99 4.94 8.93 -13.29
C ALA A 99 6.31 8.76 -13.94
N TYR A 100 7.17 7.97 -13.30
CA TYR A 100 8.54 7.82 -13.73
C TYR A 100 8.95 6.36 -13.78
N SER A 101 9.65 6.00 -14.85
CA SER A 101 10.15 4.65 -15.04
C SER A 101 11.25 4.30 -14.03
N LEU A 102 11.19 3.11 -13.46
CA LEU A 102 12.25 2.52 -12.64
C LEU A 102 13.51 2.18 -13.43
N ALA A 103 13.41 2.11 -14.77
CA ALA A 103 14.54 1.86 -15.65
C ALA A 103 15.29 3.15 -16.04
N GLU A 104 14.66 4.32 -15.86
CA GLU A 104 15.27 5.60 -16.20
C GLU A 104 16.29 6.07 -15.17
N LYS A 105 17.23 6.91 -15.61
CA LYS A 105 18.29 7.49 -14.77
C LYS A 105 17.87 8.85 -14.19
N ASN A 106 16.69 8.92 -13.58
CA ASN A 106 16.21 10.13 -12.89
C ASN A 106 16.74 10.24 -11.43
N GLY A 107 17.76 9.43 -11.09
CA GLY A 107 18.40 9.42 -9.79
C GLY A 107 17.67 8.61 -8.71
N VAL A 108 16.34 8.55 -8.74
CA VAL A 108 15.57 7.69 -7.82
C VAL A 108 15.68 6.24 -8.26
N LYS A 109 16.05 5.36 -7.33
CA LYS A 109 16.07 3.90 -7.57
C LYS A 109 15.31 3.20 -6.48
N ILE A 110 14.37 2.35 -6.87
CA ILE A 110 13.55 1.58 -5.93
C ILE A 110 13.75 0.09 -6.15
N GLY A 111 14.10 -0.61 -5.09
CA GLY A 111 14.25 -2.06 -5.03
C GLY A 111 13.13 -2.67 -4.19
N LEU A 112 12.56 -3.77 -4.70
CA LEU A 112 11.61 -4.60 -3.97
C LEU A 112 12.09 -6.05 -4.01
N GLY A 113 12.06 -6.77 -2.90
CA GLY A 113 12.54 -8.13 -2.82
C GLY A 113 11.81 -8.94 -1.77
N TYR A 114 11.80 -10.26 -1.92
CA TYR A 114 11.36 -11.15 -0.87
C TYR A 114 12.38 -12.27 -0.69
N LYS A 115 12.96 -12.36 0.50
CA LYS A 115 14.02 -13.35 0.82
C LYS A 115 13.93 -13.73 2.28
N ALA A 116 14.15 -15.02 2.58
CA ALA A 116 14.16 -15.56 3.94
C ALA A 116 12.93 -15.15 4.79
N GLY A 117 11.74 -15.17 4.17
CA GLY A 117 10.48 -14.86 4.85
C GLY A 117 10.18 -13.36 5.01
N LYS A 118 11.06 -12.47 4.55
CA LYS A 118 10.92 -11.02 4.70
C LYS A 118 10.73 -10.35 3.35
N LEU A 119 9.83 -9.37 3.31
CA LEU A 119 9.81 -8.36 2.25
C LEU A 119 10.91 -7.34 2.56
N ILE A 120 11.66 -6.96 1.54
CA ILE A 120 12.73 -5.96 1.56
C ILE A 120 12.35 -4.88 0.57
N TYR A 121 12.31 -3.65 1.02
CA TYR A 121 12.04 -2.45 0.23
C TYR A 121 13.23 -1.51 0.41
N GLU A 122 13.84 -1.11 -0.68
CA GLU A 122 15.02 -0.24 -0.68
C GLU A 122 14.77 0.93 -1.62
N ILE A 123 15.20 2.11 -1.22
CA ILE A 123 15.12 3.29 -2.08
C ILE A 123 16.36 4.16 -1.92
N LYS A 124 16.86 4.64 -3.06
CA LYS A 124 17.85 5.69 -3.20
C LYS A 124 17.15 6.94 -3.72
N ILE A 125 17.33 8.07 -3.03
CA ILE A 125 16.71 9.35 -3.35
C ILE A 125 17.83 10.39 -3.51
N PRO A 126 17.93 11.09 -4.66
CA PRO A 126 18.86 12.21 -4.81
C PRO A 126 18.55 13.32 -3.82
N LYS A 127 19.58 13.91 -3.21
CA LYS A 127 19.40 15.08 -2.33
C LYS A 127 19.19 16.36 -3.12
N LYS A 128 19.85 16.49 -4.27
CA LYS A 128 19.69 17.66 -5.13
C LYS A 128 18.50 17.45 -6.05
N GLY A 129 17.57 18.40 -6.02
CA GLY A 129 16.42 18.39 -6.91
C GLY A 129 16.81 18.65 -8.37
N ASP A 130 16.02 18.11 -9.28
CA ASP A 130 16.08 18.38 -10.72
C ASP A 130 14.66 18.44 -11.33
N LYS A 131 14.56 18.47 -12.65
CA LYS A 131 13.26 18.54 -13.34
C LYS A 131 12.38 17.29 -13.19
N TYR A 132 12.95 16.18 -12.74
CA TYR A 132 12.27 14.89 -12.54
C TYR A 132 12.00 14.61 -11.05
N PHE A 133 12.81 15.17 -10.16
CA PHE A 133 12.62 15.11 -8.72
C PHE A 133 12.74 16.53 -8.13
N PRO A 134 11.63 17.26 -7.97
CA PRO A 134 11.67 18.70 -7.70
C PRO A 134 12.08 19.06 -6.26
N ILE A 135 12.21 18.07 -5.36
CA ILE A 135 12.61 18.36 -3.99
C ILE A 135 14.11 18.53 -3.90
N ASN A 136 14.52 19.66 -3.34
CA ASN A 136 15.89 19.84 -2.90
C ASN A 136 16.01 19.57 -1.39
N LEU A 137 16.55 18.40 -1.05
CA LEU A 137 16.82 18.00 0.33
C LEU A 137 18.02 18.74 0.93
N THR A 138 18.86 19.39 0.11
CA THR A 138 20.02 20.15 0.62
C THR A 138 19.63 21.52 1.19
N SER A 139 18.44 22.03 0.87
CA SER A 139 17.94 23.32 1.37
C SER A 139 17.07 23.20 2.63
N ILE A 140 17.07 22.02 3.25
CA ILE A 140 16.29 21.76 4.46
C ILE A 140 16.98 22.43 5.66
N GLU A 141 16.23 23.32 6.30
CA GLU A 141 16.67 24.05 7.49
C GLU A 141 17.00 23.06 8.62
N ASN A 142 18.15 23.25 9.27
CA ASN A 142 18.71 22.35 10.29
C ASN A 142 19.07 20.93 9.82
N GLY A 143 18.98 20.63 8.52
CA GLY A 143 19.33 19.32 7.96
C GLY A 143 18.45 18.17 8.46
N ILE A 144 17.25 18.43 8.98
CA ILE A 144 16.33 17.42 9.49
C ILE A 144 15.16 17.25 8.54
N ILE A 145 14.95 16.03 8.05
CA ILE A 145 13.76 15.65 7.27
C ILE A 145 12.92 14.63 8.05
N THR A 146 11.60 14.79 8.02
CA THR A 146 10.67 13.76 8.48
C THR A 146 10.33 12.84 7.31
N LEU A 147 10.49 11.53 7.52
CA LEU A 147 10.06 10.50 6.59
C LEU A 147 8.85 9.79 7.17
N LYS A 148 7.72 9.88 6.47
CA LYS A 148 6.48 9.21 6.87
C LYS A 148 6.15 8.09 5.89
N PHE A 149 5.82 6.93 6.43
CA PHE A 149 5.58 5.71 5.68
C PHE A 149 4.11 5.34 5.78
N THR A 150 3.42 5.35 4.66
CA THR A 150 1.99 5.03 4.64
C THR A 150 1.63 3.96 3.62
N SER A 151 0.65 3.13 3.96
CA SER A 151 -0.10 2.36 2.96
C SER A 151 -1.45 3.02 2.76
N ILE A 152 -1.95 3.08 1.52
CA ILE A 152 -3.26 3.66 1.24
C ILE A 152 -4.32 3.00 2.14
N LYS A 153 -5.16 3.81 2.82
CA LYS A 153 -6.29 3.28 3.60
C LYS A 153 -7.21 2.48 2.67
N PRO A 154 -7.67 1.28 3.07
CA PRO A 154 -8.66 0.57 2.27
C PRO A 154 -9.90 1.46 2.17
N ASN A 155 -10.27 1.88 0.96
CA ASN A 155 -11.55 2.56 0.76
C ASN A 155 -12.64 1.54 1.11
N ARG A 156 -13.22 1.66 2.30
CA ARG A 156 -14.38 0.87 2.72
C ARG A 156 -15.59 1.44 2.00
N SER A 157 -15.65 1.35 0.68
CA SER A 157 -16.93 1.35 -0.01
C SER A 157 -17.59 -0.01 0.24
N ILE A 158 -18.02 -0.20 1.49
CA ILE A 158 -19.12 -1.12 1.81
C ILE A 158 -20.35 -0.44 1.22
N THR A 159 -20.46 -0.45 -0.11
CA THR A 159 -21.80 -0.54 -0.67
C THR A 159 -22.25 -1.92 -0.27
N ASN A 160 -23.10 -1.98 0.74
CA ASN A 160 -24.04 -3.06 0.92
C ASN A 160 -24.81 -3.20 -0.40
N ARG A 161 -24.22 -3.85 -1.41
CA ARG A 161 -24.99 -4.65 -2.35
C ARG A 161 -25.41 -5.88 -1.57
N ALA A 162 -26.29 -5.63 -0.60
CA ALA A 162 -27.33 -6.58 -0.28
C ALA A 162 -27.86 -7.02 -1.65
N ALA A 163 -27.74 -8.32 -1.89
CA ALA A 163 -28.34 -8.96 -3.01
C ALA A 163 -29.83 -8.58 -3.04
N SER A 164 -30.19 -7.57 -3.82
CA SER A 164 -31.54 -7.46 -4.38
C SER A 164 -31.60 -8.39 -5.60
N SER A 165 -31.35 -9.67 -5.33
CA SER A 165 -31.90 -10.71 -6.17
C SER A 165 -33.40 -10.73 -5.87
N SER A 166 -34.20 -10.66 -6.93
CA SER A 166 -35.66 -10.82 -6.95
C SER A 166 -36.45 -9.55 -6.67
N ARG A 167 -36.90 -8.89 -7.75
CA ARG A 167 -38.32 -8.83 -8.12
C ARG A 167 -38.39 -8.79 -9.65
N ARG A 168 -38.41 -9.97 -10.24
CA ARG A 168 -38.97 -10.19 -11.58
C ARG A 168 -40.44 -10.45 -11.33
N ASP A 169 -41.29 -9.51 -11.71
CA ASP A 169 -42.74 -9.69 -11.71
C ASP A 169 -43.08 -10.83 -12.67
N GLY A 170 -43.39 -11.97 -12.08
CA GLY A 170 -43.81 -13.20 -12.75
C GLY A 170 -45.05 -13.70 -12.04
N ILE A 171 -46.19 -13.26 -12.55
CA ILE A 171 -47.54 -13.67 -12.17
C ILE A 171 -47.67 -15.20 -12.30
N GLY A 172 -48.21 -15.83 -11.26
CA GLY A 172 -49.15 -16.94 -11.42
C GLY A 172 -48.63 -18.35 -11.17
N GLY A 173 -49.15 -18.96 -10.09
CA GLY A 173 -49.73 -20.29 -10.18
C GLY A 173 -49.02 -21.43 -9.44
N ARG A 174 -49.71 -21.94 -8.42
CA ARG A 174 -49.87 -23.38 -8.03
C ARG A 174 -48.60 -24.24 -8.12
N THR A 175 -48.08 -24.74 -7.01
CA THR A 175 -48.41 -26.08 -6.44
C THR A 175 -47.46 -26.23 -5.23
N GLY A 176 -47.92 -26.36 -3.99
CA GLY A 176 -48.41 -27.62 -3.40
C GLY A 176 -47.25 -28.42 -2.79
N GLY A 177 -47.19 -28.50 -1.45
CA GLY A 177 -46.51 -29.59 -0.76
C GLY A 177 -45.32 -29.24 0.15
N MET A 178 -45.47 -29.66 1.41
CA MET A 178 -44.43 -30.22 2.28
C MET A 178 -43.49 -29.30 3.09
N GLN A 179 -43.77 -29.31 4.40
CA GLN A 179 -42.89 -29.93 5.41
C GLN A 179 -41.90 -29.02 6.16
N ARG A 180 -42.36 -28.64 7.35
CA ARG A 180 -41.67 -28.81 8.65
C ARG A 180 -40.15 -28.63 8.62
N GLY A 181 -39.69 -27.49 9.12
CA GLY A 181 -38.31 -27.30 9.53
C GLY A 181 -38.14 -26.03 10.35
N ARG A 182 -38.46 -26.10 11.64
CA ARG A 182 -38.01 -25.11 12.63
C ARG A 182 -36.48 -25.10 12.64
N GLY A 183 -35.88 -24.22 11.86
CA GLY A 183 -34.48 -23.84 11.97
C GLY A 183 -34.40 -22.39 12.36
N ARG A 184 -34.44 -22.10 13.68
CA ARG A 184 -33.93 -20.83 14.21
C ARG A 184 -32.49 -20.69 13.69
N ARG A 185 -32.28 -19.86 12.66
CA ARG A 185 -30.94 -19.39 12.31
C ARG A 185 -30.41 -18.66 13.55
N PRO A 186 -29.35 -19.14 14.21
CA PRO A 186 -28.78 -18.43 15.33
C PRO A 186 -28.32 -17.06 14.84
N ASN A 187 -28.57 -16.09 15.70
CA ASN A 187 -28.10 -14.72 15.65
C ASN A 187 -26.75 -14.56 14.94
N GLY A 188 -26.67 -13.47 14.18
CA GLY A 188 -25.43 -12.95 13.65
C GLY A 188 -24.35 -12.96 14.71
N MET A 189 -23.37 -13.84 14.52
CA MET A 189 -22.07 -13.66 15.12
C MET A 189 -21.47 -12.44 14.43
N PRO A 190 -21.12 -11.36 15.16
CA PRO A 190 -20.28 -10.33 14.60
C PRO A 190 -19.02 -11.07 14.16
N ARG A 191 -18.73 -11.04 12.85
CA ARG A 191 -17.39 -11.38 12.38
C ARG A 191 -16.46 -10.48 13.16
N SER A 192 -15.81 -11.04 14.18
CA SER A 192 -14.66 -10.44 14.83
C SER A 192 -13.59 -10.34 13.75
N GLY A 193 -13.67 -9.24 13.01
CA GLY A 193 -12.74 -8.88 11.96
C GLY A 193 -11.46 -8.59 12.68
N ASN A 194 -10.44 -9.41 12.44
CA ASN A 194 -9.11 -9.17 12.96
C ASN A 194 -8.67 -7.78 12.45
N SER A 195 -8.74 -6.79 13.33
CA SER A 195 -8.62 -5.35 13.05
C SER A 195 -7.27 -5.00 12.41
N ASN A 196 -6.26 -5.83 12.64
CA ASN A 196 -4.88 -5.67 12.18
C ASN A 196 -4.71 -5.68 10.65
N PHE A 197 -5.65 -6.26 9.90
CA PHE A 197 -5.61 -6.22 8.43
C PHE A 197 -6.15 -4.91 7.84
N THR A 198 -6.92 -4.14 8.62
CA THR A 198 -7.59 -2.93 8.15
C THR A 198 -6.89 -1.64 8.52
N SER A 199 -6.01 -1.67 9.53
CA SER A 199 -5.19 -0.51 9.87
C SER A 199 -4.11 -0.29 8.81
N PRO A 200 -3.98 0.93 8.27
CA PRO A 200 -2.88 1.22 7.34
C PRO A 200 -1.53 1.07 8.06
N ILE A 201 -0.47 0.87 7.29
CA ILE A 201 0.87 1.22 7.74
C ILE A 201 0.87 2.74 7.88
N ASP A 202 1.29 3.23 9.05
CA ASP A 202 1.41 4.65 9.36
C ASP A 202 2.45 4.79 10.48
N PHE A 203 3.64 5.23 10.12
CA PHE A 203 4.70 5.55 11.08
C PHE A 203 5.65 6.59 10.46
N GLU A 204 6.37 7.30 11.32
CA GLU A 204 7.31 8.33 10.90
C GLU A 204 8.66 8.15 11.61
N ILE A 205 9.69 8.70 10.98
CA ILE A 205 11.02 8.86 11.56
C ILE A 205 11.57 10.23 11.20
N LYS A 206 12.46 10.75 12.03
CA LYS A 206 13.25 11.94 11.71
C LYS A 206 14.65 11.50 11.31
N VAL A 207 15.15 12.08 10.22
CA VAL A 207 16.48 11.82 9.69
C VAL A 207 17.26 13.13 9.72
N THR A 208 18.41 13.10 10.36
CA THR A 208 19.35 14.22 10.37
C THR A 208 20.45 13.91 9.35
N PHE A 209 20.67 14.82 8.41
CA PHE A 209 21.83 14.74 7.53
C PHE A 209 23.07 15.14 8.30
N THR A 210 23.98 14.20 8.51
CA THR A 210 25.34 14.50 8.97
C THR A 210 26.18 14.88 7.76
N GLU A 211 26.86 16.03 7.85
CA GLU A 211 27.94 16.43 6.93
C GLU A 211 29.15 15.50 7.04
#